data_AF-H9FG08-F1
#
_entry.id   AF-H9FG08-F1
#
_cell.length_a   1.000
_cell.length_b   1.000
_cell.length_c   1.000
_cell.angle_alpha   90.00
_cell.angle_beta   90.00
_cell.angle_gamma   90.00
#
_symmetry.space_group_name_H-M   'P 1'
#
loop_
_entity.id
_entity.type
_entity.pdbx_description
1 polymer ?
#
loop_
_entity_poly.entity_id
_entity_poly.type
_entity_poly.pdbx_seq_one_letter_code
_entity_poly.pdbx_strand_id
1 'polypeptide(L)'
;KPLEKFRAELLVRDINDHSPEFPEREMTLKIPETSSLGTVFPLKKARDLDVGSNNVQNYNISPNSHFHVSTRTQGDGRKYPELVLDTELDREEQAELRLTLTAVDGGSPPRSGTV
;
A
#
# COMPACT_ATOMS: atom_id res chain seq x y z
N LYS A 1 59.47 -8.73 -1.96
CA LYS A 1 58.39 -8.93 -0.96
C LYS A 1 57.09 -9.11 -1.73
N PRO A 2 56.34 -10.21 -1.57
CA PRO A 2 55.05 -10.34 -2.24
C PRO A 2 54.04 -9.39 -1.56
N LEU A 3 53.09 -8.86 -2.33
CA LEU A 3 51.94 -8.13 -1.79
C LEU A 3 51.01 -9.12 -1.10
N GLU A 4 50.84 -9.02 0.21
CA GLU A 4 49.77 -9.70 0.92
C GLU A 4 48.45 -9.00 0.61
N LYS A 5 47.48 -9.76 0.08
CA LYS A 5 46.12 -9.28 -0.14
C LYS A 5 45.26 -9.74 1.02
N PHE A 6 44.56 -8.80 1.63
CA PHE A 6 43.57 -9.09 2.65
C PHE A 6 42.18 -8.83 2.07
N ARG A 7 41.26 -9.77 2.31
CA ARG A 7 39.84 -9.61 2.00
C ARG A 7 39.12 -9.27 3.29
N ALA A 8 38.32 -8.21 3.26
CA ALA A 8 37.40 -7.87 4.32
C ALA A 8 35.97 -7.91 3.76
N GLU A 9 35.02 -8.19 4.63
CA GLU A 9 33.59 -8.20 4.32
C GLU A 9 32.89 -7.19 5.23
N LEU A 10 32.01 -6.38 4.65
CA LEU A 10 31.20 -5.41 5.35
C LEU A 10 29.73 -5.76 5.13
N LEU A 11 29.01 -6.02 6.21
CA LEU A 11 27.56 -6.20 6.18
C LEU A 11 26.89 -4.89 6.57
N VAL A 12 26.15 -4.31 5.63
CA VAL A 12 25.27 -3.17 5.90
C VAL A 12 23.89 -3.71 6.28
N ARG A 13 23.34 -3.21 7.39
CA ARG A 13 21.99 -3.55 7.85
C ARG A 13 21.05 -2.39 7.52
N ASP A 14 19.86 -2.76 7.08
CA ASP A 14 18.77 -1.83 6.79
C ASP A 14 18.21 -1.18 8.06
N ILE A 15 17.72 0.04 7.93
CA ILE A 15 16.97 0.78 8.94
C ILE A 15 15.71 1.36 8.29
N ASN A 16 14.66 1.65 9.07
CA ASN A 16 13.41 2.20 8.54
C ASN A 16 13.55 3.72 8.27
N ASP A 17 14.26 4.09 7.20
CA ASP A 17 14.58 5.48 6.85
C ASP A 17 13.89 6.00 5.58
N HIS A 18 13.11 5.17 4.89
CA HIS A 18 12.16 5.58 3.86
C HIS A 18 10.72 5.49 4.37
N SER A 19 9.78 6.10 3.65
CA SER A 19 8.35 6.00 3.95
C SER A 19 7.66 5.42 2.71
N PRO A 20 6.51 4.74 2.86
CA PRO A 20 5.73 4.32 1.72
C PRO A 20 5.30 5.52 0.85
N GLU A 21 5.50 5.44 -0.46
CA GLU A 21 5.10 6.48 -1.42
C GLU A 21 4.21 5.93 -2.52
N PHE A 22 3.11 6.63 -2.82
CA PHE A 22 2.29 6.32 -3.98
C PHE A 22 2.86 6.99 -5.24
N PRO A 23 2.83 6.32 -6.40
CA PRO A 23 3.36 6.89 -7.64
C PRO A 23 2.53 8.06 -8.17
N GLU A 24 1.27 8.17 -7.74
CA GLU A 24 0.33 9.22 -8.14
C GLU A 24 -0.15 9.97 -6.90
N ARG A 25 -0.49 11.25 -7.07
CA ARG A 25 -0.98 12.11 -6.00
C ARG A 25 -2.47 11.95 -5.72
N GLU A 26 -3.21 11.41 -6.69
CA GLU A 26 -4.64 11.16 -6.61
C GLU A 26 -4.99 9.93 -7.46
N MET A 27 -6.03 9.19 -7.09
CA MET A 27 -6.54 8.04 -7.84
C MET A 27 -8.03 8.21 -8.11
N THR A 28 -8.42 8.30 -9.38
CA THR A 28 -9.83 8.36 -9.78
C THR A 28 -10.33 7.00 -10.23
N LEU A 29 -11.37 6.50 -9.55
CA LEU A 29 -12.08 5.27 -9.92
C LEU A 29 -13.45 5.62 -10.46
N LYS A 30 -13.88 4.92 -11.51
CA LYS A 30 -15.25 4.98 -12.04
C LYS A 30 -15.91 3.64 -11.76
N ILE A 31 -16.76 3.61 -10.75
CA ILE A 31 -17.44 2.40 -10.28
C ILE A 31 -18.91 2.50 -10.66
N PRO A 32 -19.46 1.55 -11.44
CA PRO A 32 -20.90 1.50 -11.70
C PRO A 32 -21.67 1.29 -10.40
N GLU A 33 -22.78 2.01 -10.20
CA GLU A 33 -23.63 1.81 -9.01
C GLU A 33 -24.25 0.41 -8.96
N THR A 34 -24.41 -0.21 -10.14
CA THR A 34 -24.89 -1.58 -10.32
C THR A 34 -23.85 -2.66 -9.98
N SER A 35 -22.69 -2.27 -9.44
CA SER A 35 -21.65 -3.21 -9.01
C SER A 35 -22.18 -4.10 -7.88
N SER A 36 -21.97 -5.41 -8.00
CA SER A 36 -22.40 -6.35 -6.97
C SER A 36 -21.57 -6.20 -5.69
N LEU A 37 -22.19 -6.45 -4.53
CA LEU A 37 -21.47 -6.52 -3.26
C LEU A 37 -20.35 -7.58 -3.32
N GLY A 38 -19.22 -7.28 -2.68
CA GLY A 38 -18.01 -8.08 -2.73
C GLY A 38 -17.17 -7.89 -4.00
N THR A 39 -17.60 -7.04 -4.94
CA THR A 39 -16.78 -6.70 -6.11
C THR A 39 -15.46 -6.07 -5.66
N VAL A 40 -14.37 -6.54 -6.27
CA VAL A 40 -13.00 -6.13 -5.95
C VAL A 40 -12.45 -5.22 -7.03
N PHE A 41 -11.92 -4.06 -6.63
CA PHE A 41 -11.26 -3.09 -7.49
C PHE A 41 -9.78 -2.98 -7.10
N PRO A 42 -8.84 -3.48 -7.93
CA PRO A 42 -7.42 -3.37 -7.66
C PRO A 42 -6.97 -1.90 -7.63
N LEU A 43 -6.23 -1.53 -6.59
CA LEU A 43 -5.67 -0.18 -6.44
C LEU A 43 -4.18 -0.16 -6.73
N LYS A 44 -3.64 1.02 -7.09
CA LYS A 44 -2.19 1.20 -7.20
C LYS A 44 -1.57 1.10 -5.81
N LYS A 45 -0.55 0.25 -5.68
CA LYS A 45 0.21 0.07 -4.44
C LYS A 45 1.18 1.22 -4.18
N ALA A 46 1.49 1.44 -2.92
CA ALA A 46 2.64 2.25 -2.52
C ALA A 46 3.94 1.46 -2.75
N ARG A 47 5.05 2.19 -2.78
CA ARG A 47 6.40 1.66 -2.86
C ARG A 47 7.19 2.21 -1.69
N ASP A 48 7.84 1.30 -0.98
CA ASP A 48 8.83 1.64 0.03
C ASP A 48 10.20 1.12 -0.45
N LEU A 49 11.25 1.92 -0.25
CA LEU A 49 12.61 1.60 -0.66
C LEU A 49 13.35 0.76 0.40
N ASP A 50 12.81 0.65 1.61
CA ASP A 50 13.35 -0.19 2.66
C ASP A 50 13.06 -1.68 2.40
N VAL A 51 13.76 -2.58 3.10
CA VAL A 51 13.67 -4.03 2.84
C VAL A 51 13.05 -4.81 3.98
N GLY A 52 12.53 -6.00 3.66
CA GLY A 52 11.96 -6.90 4.66
C GLY A 52 10.74 -6.30 5.35
N SER A 53 10.75 -6.27 6.69
CA SER A 53 9.66 -5.72 7.50
C SER A 53 9.51 -4.22 7.38
N ASN A 54 10.58 -3.49 7.03
CA ASN A 54 10.55 -2.04 6.84
C ASN A 54 9.86 -1.65 5.52
N ASN A 55 9.56 -2.61 4.64
CA ASN A 55 8.73 -2.32 3.47
C ASN A 55 7.24 -2.27 3.84
N VAL A 56 6.38 -1.86 2.91
CA VAL A 56 4.92 -1.79 3.08
C VAL A 56 4.35 -3.13 3.56
N GLN A 57 3.65 -3.11 4.70
CA GLN A 57 3.04 -4.29 5.30
C GLN A 57 1.52 -4.29 5.21
N ASN A 58 0.88 -3.12 5.25
CA ASN A 58 -0.57 -3.03 5.25
C ASN A 58 -1.09 -1.77 4.54
N TYR A 59 -2.37 -1.81 4.16
CA TYR A 59 -3.14 -0.68 3.67
C TYR A 59 -4.38 -0.48 4.52
N ASN A 60 -4.78 0.78 4.69
CA ASN A 60 -6.01 1.20 5.33
C ASN A 60 -6.71 2.24 4.45
N ILE A 61 -8.02 2.38 4.59
CA ILE A 61 -8.79 3.43 3.93
C ILE A 61 -9.50 4.28 4.97
N SER A 62 -9.70 5.57 4.65
CA SER A 62 -10.48 6.48 5.49
C SER A 62 -11.88 5.90 5.79
N PRO A 63 -12.43 6.13 6.99
CA PRO A 63 -13.78 5.68 7.34
C PRO A 63 -14.82 6.09 6.30
N ASN A 64 -15.65 5.14 5.90
CA ASN A 64 -16.74 5.34 4.93
C ASN A 64 -17.79 4.21 5.08
N SER A 65 -18.92 4.34 4.40
CA SER A 65 -20.07 3.42 4.49
C SER A 65 -20.11 2.31 3.44
N HIS A 66 -19.31 2.40 2.37
CA HIS A 66 -19.48 1.56 1.18
C HIS A 66 -18.32 0.61 0.92
N PHE A 67 -17.12 0.91 1.41
CA PHE A 67 -15.90 0.21 1.03
C PHE A 67 -14.99 -0.08 2.20
N HIS A 68 -14.34 -1.24 2.14
CA HIS A 68 -13.10 -1.52 2.87
C HIS A 68 -11.93 -1.75 1.92
N VAL A 69 -10.72 -1.78 2.47
CA VAL A 69 -9.51 -2.19 1.73
C VAL A 69 -9.01 -3.52 2.26
N SER A 70 -8.73 -4.45 1.34
CA SER A 70 -8.08 -5.72 1.62
C SER A 70 -6.62 -5.67 1.17
N THR A 71 -5.71 -6.08 2.04
CA THR A 71 -4.29 -6.19 1.71
C THR A 71 -3.98 -7.61 1.22
N ARG A 72 -3.73 -7.76 -0.09
CA ARG A 72 -3.25 -9.02 -0.66
C ARG A 72 -1.73 -9.13 -0.58
N THR A 73 -1.25 -10.34 -0.34
CA THR A 73 0.18 -10.66 -0.41
C THR A 73 0.45 -11.51 -1.64
N GLN A 74 1.31 -11.05 -2.53
CA GLN A 74 1.75 -11.82 -3.69
C GLN A 74 2.88 -12.79 -3.29
N GLY A 75 3.17 -13.79 -4.14
CA GLY A 75 4.20 -14.80 -3.88
C GLY A 75 5.63 -14.25 -3.70
N ASP A 76 5.89 -13.02 -4.13
CA ASP A 76 7.15 -12.28 -3.90
C ASP A 76 7.16 -11.51 -2.56
N GLY A 77 6.14 -11.69 -1.72
CA GLY A 77 5.96 -11.03 -0.44
C GLY A 77 5.38 -9.62 -0.53
N ARG A 78 5.24 -9.05 -1.73
CA ARG A 78 4.76 -7.67 -1.89
C ARG A 78 3.27 -7.56 -1.58
N LYS A 79 2.90 -6.42 -0.98
CA LYS A 79 1.53 -6.10 -0.60
C LYS A 79 0.83 -5.26 -1.67
N TYR A 80 -0.43 -5.57 -1.94
CA TYR A 80 -1.28 -4.86 -2.88
C TYR A 80 -2.63 -4.53 -2.25
N PRO A 81 -3.13 -3.28 -2.39
CA PRO A 81 -4.45 -2.91 -1.92
C PRO A 81 -5.54 -3.28 -2.93
N GLU A 82 -6.64 -3.84 -2.41
CA GLU A 82 -7.86 -4.14 -3.13
C GLU A 82 -9.03 -3.42 -2.45
N LEU A 83 -9.71 -2.52 -3.16
CA LEU A 83 -10.93 -1.90 -2.67
C LEU A 83 -12.09 -2.88 -2.85
N VAL A 84 -12.88 -3.10 -1.81
CA VAL A 84 -13.99 -4.05 -1.83
C VAL A 84 -15.28 -3.33 -1.49
N LEU A 85 -16.32 -3.54 -2.30
CA LEU A 85 -17.63 -2.95 -2.09
C LEU A 85 -18.46 -3.76 -1.08
N ASP A 86 -18.79 -3.16 0.06
CA ASP A 86 -19.55 -3.80 1.14
C ASP A 86 -21.04 -3.44 1.11
N THR A 87 -21.36 -2.23 0.65
CA THR A 87 -22.72 -1.68 0.62
C THR A 87 -23.03 -1.16 -0.78
N GLU A 88 -24.30 -1.22 -1.20
CA GLU A 88 -24.74 -0.71 -2.50
C GLU A 88 -24.39 0.78 -2.67
N LEU A 89 -24.18 1.18 -3.92
CA LEU A 89 -23.95 2.57 -4.29
C LEU A 89 -25.24 3.13 -4.86
N ASP A 90 -25.52 4.38 -4.55
CA ASP A 90 -26.63 5.15 -5.13
C ASP A 90 -26.06 6.50 -5.55
N ARG A 91 -26.03 6.75 -6.86
CA ARG A 91 -25.49 8.00 -7.40
C ARG A 91 -26.36 9.20 -7.05
N GLU A 92 -27.67 9.03 -6.91
CA GLU A 92 -28.59 10.09 -6.53
C GLU A 92 -28.43 10.47 -5.06
N GLU A 93 -28.08 9.52 -4.19
CA GLU A 93 -27.73 9.78 -2.79
C GLU A 93 -26.32 10.37 -2.64
N GLN A 94 -25.32 9.73 -3.25
CA GLN A 94 -23.92 10.17 -3.17
C GLN A 94 -23.17 9.94 -4.50
N ALA A 95 -23.13 10.98 -5.33
CA ALA A 95 -22.47 10.93 -6.64
C ALA A 95 -20.93 10.81 -6.59
N GLU A 96 -20.29 11.27 -5.51
CA GLU A 96 -18.83 11.24 -5.34
C GLU A 96 -18.42 10.80 -3.94
N LEU A 97 -17.43 9.91 -3.86
CA LEU A 97 -16.75 9.54 -2.64
C LEU A 97 -15.29 10.01 -2.70
N ARG A 98 -14.85 10.68 -1.64
CA ARG A 98 -13.45 11.08 -1.45
C ARG A 98 -12.88 10.26 -0.31
N LEU A 99 -12.03 9.31 -0.66
CA LEU A 99 -11.41 8.39 0.28
C LEU A 99 -9.91 8.61 0.28
N THR A 100 -9.28 8.40 1.43
CA THR A 100 -7.82 8.43 1.58
C THR A 100 -7.32 7.00 1.78
N LEU A 101 -6.45 6.55 0.89
CA LEU A 101 -5.75 5.27 1.01
C LEU A 101 -4.41 5.50 1.71
N THR A 102 -4.17 4.79 2.80
CA THR A 102 -2.94 4.88 3.60
C THR A 102 -2.16 3.57 3.50
N ALA A 103 -0.92 3.62 3.04
CA ALA A 103 0.04 2.53 3.15
C ALA A 103 0.84 2.67 4.45
N VAL A 104 1.12 1.56 5.13
CA VAL A 104 1.87 1.52 6.38
C VAL A 104 2.96 0.45 6.29
N ASP A 105 4.19 0.81 6.63
CA ASP A 105 5.30 -0.12 6.74
C ASP A 105 5.22 -0.96 8.04
N GLY A 106 6.20 -1.84 8.24
CA GLY A 106 6.33 -2.64 9.48
C GLY A 106 7.48 -2.20 10.36
N GLY A 107 7.99 -0.98 10.18
CA GLY A 107 9.08 -0.44 10.97
C GLY A 107 8.67 -0.13 12.42
N SER A 108 9.66 0.19 13.25
CA SER A 108 9.45 0.63 14.63
C SER A 108 10.32 1.86 14.93
N PRO A 109 9.74 3.08 14.93
CA PRO A 109 8.33 3.39 14.70
C PRO A 109 7.90 3.14 13.24
N PRO A 110 6.61 2.85 13.00
CA PRO A 110 6.10 2.67 11.65
C PRO A 110 6.00 4.00 10.93
N ARG A 111 6.18 3.99 9.61
CA ARG A 111 5.93 5.13 8.73
C ARG A 111 4.82 4.80 7.74
N SER A 112 4.28 5.86 7.16
CA SER A 112 3.12 5.78 6.28
C SER A 112 3.18 6.79 5.15
N GLY A 113 2.41 6.50 4.10
CA GLY A 113 2.11 7.43 3.03
C GLY A 113 0.66 7.32 2.61
N THR A 114 0.14 8.37 1.99
CA THR A 114 -1.28 8.48 1.64
C THR A 114 -1.48 8.94 0.21
N VAL A 115 -2.59 8.53 -0.40
CA VAL A 115 -3.11 9.02 -1.68
C VAL A 115 -4.63 9.15 -1.62
#